data_AF-A0A067E5G7-F1
#
_entry.id   AF-A0A067E5G7-F1
#
_cell.length_a   1.000
_cell.length_b   1.000
_cell.length_c   1.000
_cell.angle_alpha   90.00
_cell.angle_beta   90.00
_cell.angle_gamma   90.00
#
_symmetry.space_group_name_H-M   'P 1'
#
loop_
_entity.id
_entity.type
_entity.pdbx_description
1 polymer ?
#
loop_
_entity_poly.entity_id
_entity_poly.type
_entity_poly.pdbx_seq_one_letter_code
_entity_poly.pdbx_strand_id
1 'polypeptide(L)'
;MAFASRLASKSKQLCSSQVILQRQHAISVRFFANEAAPQALKGDEMLKNIFLDVKKKFETALGVLRKEKITIAPEDPAAVSQYANVMKTVREKADLFSESQRIAYTIETRTAGIPDARTYLLTLKEIRERRGLIDEHGAEAMMMDALEKVEKEIKKPLMRNDKKGMALLTAEFDKINKKLGIRKEDLPKYEEQLELKIAKAQLEELKKDALEAMETQKKREEFKDEEMVEVKSLDVRNFL
;
A
#
# COMPACT_ATOMS: atom_id res chain seq x y z
N MET A 1 -11.38 -0.36 -30.48
CA MET A 1 -11.76 -1.57 -29.71
C MET A 1 -11.33 -2.82 -30.47
N ALA A 2 -10.15 -3.37 -30.16
CA ALA A 2 -9.67 -4.63 -30.75
C ALA A 2 -8.49 -5.22 -29.94
N PHE A 3 -8.72 -5.65 -28.70
CA PHE A 3 -7.72 -6.40 -27.91
C PHE A 3 -8.43 -7.23 -26.81
N ALA A 4 -9.06 -8.35 -27.18
CA ALA A 4 -9.63 -9.28 -26.18
C ALA A 4 -9.86 -10.72 -26.68
N SER A 5 -9.10 -11.23 -27.65
CA SER A 5 -9.44 -12.56 -28.22
C SER A 5 -8.26 -13.46 -28.60
N ARG A 6 -7.08 -13.28 -28.01
CA ARG A 6 -5.97 -14.23 -28.20
C ARG A 6 -5.20 -14.47 -26.92
N LEU A 7 -5.75 -15.30 -26.01
CA LEU A 7 -4.98 -16.03 -24.97
C LEU A 7 -5.84 -17.09 -24.23
N ALA A 8 -6.77 -17.77 -24.91
CA ALA A 8 -7.57 -18.84 -24.30
C ALA A 8 -7.85 -20.01 -25.27
N SER A 9 -6.91 -20.33 -26.16
CA SER A 9 -7.04 -21.49 -27.05
C SER A 9 -5.70 -22.21 -27.12
N LYS A 10 -5.57 -23.25 -26.30
CA LYS A 10 -4.80 -24.51 -26.50
C LYS A 10 -4.53 -25.20 -25.15
N SER A 11 -5.47 -26.00 -24.66
CA SER A 11 -5.17 -27.04 -23.66
C SER A 11 -6.24 -28.15 -23.54
N LYS A 12 -6.99 -28.44 -24.60
CA LYS A 12 -7.91 -29.60 -24.59
C LYS A 12 -7.85 -30.35 -25.91
N GLN A 13 -6.88 -31.25 -26.05
CA GLN A 13 -6.95 -32.34 -27.04
C GLN A 13 -5.83 -33.37 -26.81
N LEU A 14 -5.93 -34.18 -25.75
CA LEU A 14 -5.27 -35.48 -25.66
C LEU A 14 -6.10 -36.39 -24.76
N CYS A 15 -6.99 -37.18 -25.38
CA CYS A 15 -7.40 -38.53 -24.99
C CYS A 15 -8.58 -38.93 -25.88
N SER A 16 -8.29 -39.33 -27.11
CA SER A 16 -9.22 -40.03 -27.98
C SER A 16 -8.78 -41.49 -28.07
N SER A 17 -9.46 -42.36 -27.33
CA SER A 17 -9.37 -43.81 -27.47
C SER A 17 -10.77 -44.35 -27.70
N GLN A 18 -10.92 -45.12 -28.77
CA GLN A 18 -12.14 -45.78 -29.25
C GLN A 18 -12.88 -46.54 -28.15
N VAL A 19 -14.22 -46.57 -28.19
CA VAL A 19 -15.01 -47.80 -27.99
C VAL A 19 -16.35 -47.66 -28.71
N ILE A 20 -16.49 -48.42 -29.80
CA ILE A 20 -17.78 -48.96 -30.30
C ILE A 20 -18.29 -49.92 -29.21
N LEU A 21 -19.56 -49.85 -28.78
CA LEU A 21 -20.29 -51.08 -28.44
C LEU A 21 -21.80 -50.89 -28.21
N GLN A 22 -22.49 -51.88 -28.77
CA GLN A 22 -23.89 -52.29 -28.68
C GLN A 22 -24.62 -52.10 -27.34
N ARG A 23 -25.93 -51.94 -27.53
CA ARG A 23 -27.06 -52.15 -26.62
C ARG A 23 -26.97 -53.39 -25.71
N GLN A 24 -27.69 -53.26 -24.60
CA GLN A 24 -28.25 -54.28 -23.67
C GLN A 24 -27.35 -54.78 -22.53
N HIS A 25 -27.52 -54.18 -21.35
CA HIS A 25 -27.96 -54.88 -20.12
C HIS A 25 -28.42 -53.85 -19.07
N ALA A 26 -29.61 -54.07 -18.51
CA ALA A 26 -30.21 -53.22 -17.49
C ALA A 26 -29.44 -53.36 -16.16
N ILE A 27 -28.93 -52.23 -15.65
CA ILE A 27 -28.36 -52.13 -14.31
C ILE A 27 -28.95 -50.89 -13.64
N SER A 28 -29.39 -51.08 -12.39
CA SER A 28 -30.18 -50.16 -11.57
C SER A 28 -29.67 -48.71 -11.56
N VAL A 29 -30.59 -47.76 -11.78
CA VAL A 29 -30.38 -46.32 -11.62
C VAL A 29 -29.96 -46.05 -10.18
N ARG A 30 -28.65 -45.89 -9.95
CA ARG A 30 -28.16 -45.27 -8.72
C ARG A 30 -28.51 -43.79 -8.79
N PHE A 31 -29.41 -43.35 -7.91
CA PHE A 31 -29.59 -41.92 -7.63
C PHE A 31 -28.23 -41.35 -7.22
N PHE A 32 -27.68 -40.43 -8.02
CA PHE A 32 -26.61 -39.58 -7.53
C PHE A 32 -27.18 -38.77 -6.36
N ALA A 33 -26.49 -38.82 -5.22
CA ALA A 33 -26.82 -37.98 -4.09
C ALA A 33 -26.89 -36.52 -4.56
N ASN A 34 -27.91 -35.78 -4.10
CA ASN A 34 -27.98 -34.34 -4.30
C ASN A 34 -26.63 -33.73 -3.91
N GLU A 35 -26.02 -32.99 -4.83
CA GLU A 35 -24.79 -32.25 -4.59
C GLU A 35 -25.04 -31.28 -3.43
N ALA A 36 -24.62 -31.68 -2.23
CA ALA A 36 -24.65 -30.79 -1.08
C ALA A 36 -23.63 -29.69 -1.38
N ALA A 37 -24.11 -28.45 -1.48
CA ALA A 37 -23.23 -27.29 -1.58
C ALA A 37 -22.17 -27.40 -0.45
N PRO A 38 -20.87 -27.36 -0.76
CA PRO A 38 -19.83 -27.41 0.27
C PRO A 38 -20.15 -26.35 1.32
N GLN A 39 -20.24 -26.75 2.59
CA GLN A 39 -20.39 -25.79 3.68
C GLN A 39 -19.20 -24.83 3.61
N ALA A 40 -19.50 -23.53 3.45
CA ALA A 40 -18.47 -22.50 3.38
C ALA A 40 -17.56 -22.63 4.60
N LEU A 41 -16.26 -22.84 4.35
CA LEU A 41 -15.30 -22.95 5.43
C LEU A 41 -15.09 -21.56 6.04
N LYS A 42 -14.75 -21.48 7.33
CA LYS A 42 -14.43 -20.21 8.01
C LYS A 42 -13.37 -19.38 7.26
N GLY A 43 -12.48 -20.06 6.52
CA GLY A 43 -11.51 -19.42 5.62
C GLY A 43 -12.15 -18.73 4.41
N ASP A 44 -13.18 -19.33 3.81
CA ASP A 44 -13.88 -18.76 2.65
C ASP A 44 -14.62 -17.47 3.03
N GLU A 45 -15.23 -17.45 4.22
CA GLU A 45 -15.89 -16.26 4.76
C GLU A 45 -14.90 -15.14 5.05
N MET A 46 -13.73 -15.47 5.62
CA MET A 46 -12.65 -14.49 5.84
C MET A 46 -12.17 -13.88 4.51
N LEU A 47 -11.88 -14.70 3.50
CA LEU A 47 -11.43 -14.22 2.18
C LEU A 47 -12.50 -13.39 1.49
N LYS A 48 -13.77 -13.79 1.58
CA LYS A 48 -14.90 -13.03 1.04
C LYS A 48 -14.99 -11.66 1.70
N ASN A 49 -14.84 -11.59 3.02
CA ASN A 49 -14.89 -10.32 3.76
C ASN A 49 -13.72 -9.40 3.37
N ILE A 50 -12.51 -9.94 3.21
CA ILE A 50 -11.35 -9.18 2.71
C ILE A 50 -11.62 -8.64 1.30
N PHE A 51 -12.13 -9.50 0.40
CA PHE A 51 -12.45 -9.08 -0.96
C PHE A 51 -13.49 -7.96 -1.00
N LEU A 52 -14.56 -8.08 -0.19
CA LEU A 52 -15.60 -7.05 -0.10
C LEU A 52 -15.06 -5.73 0.45
N ASP A 53 -14.17 -5.78 1.45
CA ASP A 53 -13.52 -4.59 1.98
C ASP A 53 -12.64 -3.91 0.91
N VAL A 54 -11.77 -4.67 0.25
CA VAL A 54 -10.90 -4.14 -0.82
C VAL A 54 -11.73 -3.55 -1.97
N LYS A 55 -12.80 -4.24 -2.39
CA LYS A 55 -13.71 -3.75 -3.42
C LYS A 55 -14.35 -2.42 -3.01
N LYS A 56 -14.88 -2.33 -1.78
CA LYS A 56 -15.50 -1.10 -1.26
C LYS A 56 -14.50 0.07 -1.24
N LYS A 57 -13.26 -0.17 -0.81
CA LYS A 57 -12.20 0.85 -0.79
C LYS A 57 -11.85 1.33 -2.20
N PHE A 58 -11.73 0.42 -3.15
CA PHE A 58 -11.48 0.73 -4.55
C PHE A 58 -12.61 1.54 -5.20
N GLU A 59 -13.86 1.11 -5.01
CA GLU A 59 -15.04 1.84 -5.51
C GLU A 59 -15.15 3.23 -4.89
N THR A 60 -14.82 3.37 -3.61
CA THR A 60 -14.80 4.67 -2.91
C THR A 60 -13.73 5.60 -3.50
N ALA A 61 -12.52 5.08 -3.74
CA ALA A 61 -11.45 5.84 -4.37
C ALA A 61 -11.83 6.32 -5.78
N LEU A 62 -12.34 5.42 -6.63
CA LEU A 62 -12.83 5.78 -7.97
C LEU A 62 -13.96 6.81 -7.91
N GLY A 63 -14.87 6.70 -6.93
CA GLY A 63 -15.96 7.65 -6.75
C GLY A 63 -15.50 9.08 -6.45
N VAL A 64 -14.32 9.25 -5.84
CA VAL A 64 -13.67 10.56 -5.66
C VAL A 64 -12.96 10.99 -6.93
N LEU A 65 -12.13 10.12 -7.51
CA LEU A 65 -11.32 10.43 -8.70
C LEU A 65 -12.17 10.77 -9.94
N ARG A 66 -13.37 10.21 -10.07
CA ARG A 66 -14.31 10.56 -11.15
C ARG A 66 -14.96 11.94 -11.00
N LYS A 67 -14.93 12.54 -9.81
CA LYS A 67 -15.53 13.86 -9.54
C LYS A 67 -14.50 14.97 -9.69
N GLU A 68 -13.34 14.76 -9.11
CA GLU A 68 -12.26 15.76 -9.05
C GLU A 68 -11.50 15.83 -10.38
N LYS A 69 -11.36 17.02 -10.96
CA LYS A 69 -10.52 17.23 -12.14
C LYS A 69 -9.06 17.29 -11.71
N ILE A 70 -8.23 16.39 -12.24
CA ILE A 70 -6.79 16.35 -11.98
C ILE A 70 -6.06 17.06 -13.13
N THR A 71 -5.28 18.09 -12.79
CA THR A 71 -4.42 18.78 -13.75
C THR A 71 -3.04 18.11 -13.74
N ILE A 72 -2.63 17.51 -14.86
CA ILE A 72 -1.34 16.83 -14.97
C ILE A 72 -0.22 17.85 -15.26
N ALA A 73 0.26 18.51 -14.20
CA ALA A 73 1.33 19.51 -14.26
C ALA A 73 2.25 19.39 -13.03
N PRO A 74 3.21 18.43 -13.01
CA PRO A 74 4.11 18.21 -11.88
C PRO A 74 5.06 19.39 -11.58
N GLU A 75 5.28 20.26 -12.57
CA GLU A 75 6.04 21.50 -12.45
C GLU A 75 5.26 22.63 -11.75
N ASP A 76 3.93 22.57 -11.68
CA ASP A 76 3.09 23.59 -11.06
C ASP A 76 2.78 23.23 -9.59
N PRO A 77 3.28 24.00 -8.61
CA PRO A 77 3.00 23.75 -7.19
C PRO A 77 1.51 23.72 -6.86
N ALA A 78 0.67 24.50 -7.56
CA ALA A 78 -0.77 24.52 -7.31
C ALA A 78 -1.44 23.22 -7.74
N ALA A 79 -1.07 22.69 -8.91
CA ALA A 79 -1.54 21.38 -9.39
C ALA A 79 -1.08 20.23 -8.48
N VAL A 80 0.17 20.27 -8.00
CA VAL A 80 0.70 19.28 -7.05
C VAL A 80 -0.07 19.32 -5.72
N SER A 81 -0.31 20.51 -5.17
CA SER A 81 -1.08 20.68 -3.93
C SER A 81 -2.53 20.23 -4.09
N GLN A 82 -3.18 20.58 -5.22
CA GLN A 82 -4.53 20.11 -5.53
C GLN A 82 -4.58 18.58 -5.58
N TYR A 83 -3.66 17.95 -6.32
CA TYR A 83 -3.62 16.49 -6.43
C TYR A 83 -3.34 15.81 -5.08
N ALA A 84 -2.43 16.35 -4.26
CA ALA A 84 -2.18 15.87 -2.90
C ALA A 84 -3.47 15.90 -2.05
N ASN A 85 -4.26 16.98 -2.13
CA ASN A 85 -5.54 17.09 -1.42
C ASN A 85 -6.59 16.07 -1.92
N VAL A 86 -6.64 15.81 -3.23
CA VAL A 86 -7.50 14.77 -3.79
C VAL A 86 -7.10 13.40 -3.26
N MET A 87 -5.80 13.08 -3.28
CA MET A 87 -5.29 11.79 -2.80
C MET A 87 -5.47 11.62 -1.29
N LYS A 88 -5.33 12.69 -0.51
CA LYS A 88 -5.69 12.72 0.92
C LYS A 88 -7.17 12.42 1.13
N THR A 89 -8.04 13.05 0.34
CA THR A 89 -9.50 12.81 0.41
C THR A 89 -9.86 11.36 0.03
N VAL A 90 -9.22 10.81 -1.00
CA VAL A 90 -9.36 9.40 -1.38
C VAL A 90 -8.99 8.51 -0.20
N ARG A 91 -7.84 8.76 0.42
CA ARG A 91 -7.34 7.98 1.55
C ARG A 91 -8.28 8.02 2.75
N GLU A 92 -8.72 9.20 3.15
CA GLU A 92 -9.64 9.39 4.27
C GLU A 92 -10.99 8.71 4.03
N LYS A 93 -11.58 8.89 2.83
CA LYS A 93 -12.89 8.29 2.50
C LYS A 93 -12.82 6.77 2.34
N ALA A 94 -11.72 6.26 1.81
CA ALA A 94 -11.50 4.83 1.64
C ALA A 94 -10.94 4.14 2.90
N ASP A 95 -10.87 4.84 4.04
CA ASP A 95 -10.34 4.31 5.30
C ASP A 95 -8.96 3.64 5.11
N LEU A 96 -8.10 4.34 4.37
CA LEU A 96 -6.71 3.95 4.13
C LEU A 96 -5.81 4.69 5.12
N PHE A 97 -4.78 4.00 5.60
CA PHE A 97 -3.84 4.62 6.53
C PHE A 97 -2.98 5.68 5.83
N SER A 98 -2.72 6.77 6.54
CA SER A 98 -1.64 7.70 6.20
C SER A 98 -0.27 7.05 6.41
N GLU A 99 0.80 7.61 5.85
CA GLU A 99 2.14 7.03 6.01
C GLU A 99 2.57 6.98 7.49
N SER A 100 2.24 8.00 8.29
CA SER A 100 2.50 8.00 9.73
C SER A 100 1.72 6.89 10.45
N GLN A 101 0.44 6.71 10.11
CA GLN A 101 -0.40 5.62 10.64
C GLN A 101 0.12 4.23 10.22
N ARG A 102 0.57 4.06 8.97
CA ARG A 102 1.17 2.80 8.49
C ARG A 102 2.44 2.45 9.26
N ILE A 103 3.28 3.45 9.54
CA ILE A 103 4.48 3.28 10.36
C ILE A 103 4.10 2.87 11.78
N ALA A 104 3.18 3.59 12.41
CA ALA A 104 2.69 3.29 13.77
C ALA A 104 2.12 1.88 13.87
N TYR A 105 1.24 1.48 12.93
CA TYR A 105 0.65 0.15 12.87
C TYR A 105 1.71 -0.95 12.70
N THR A 106 2.73 -0.72 11.86
CA THR A 106 3.82 -1.68 11.66
C THR A 106 4.65 -1.86 12.94
N ILE A 107 4.94 -0.76 13.64
CA ILE A 107 5.67 -0.80 14.91
C ILE A 107 4.85 -1.56 15.94
N GLU A 108 3.57 -1.20 16.12
CA GLU A 108 2.68 -1.82 17.09
C GLU A 108 2.56 -3.33 16.85
N THR A 109 2.21 -3.74 15.63
CA THR A 109 2.04 -5.17 15.29
C THR A 109 3.31 -5.99 15.49
N ARG A 110 4.48 -5.44 15.20
CA ARG A 110 5.76 -6.16 15.35
C ARG A 110 6.31 -6.14 16.77
N THR A 111 5.81 -5.26 17.63
CA THR A 111 6.35 -5.07 18.99
C THR A 111 5.34 -5.36 20.11
N ALA A 112 4.11 -5.74 19.79
CA ALA A 112 3.03 -5.94 20.75
C ALA A 112 3.38 -6.89 21.91
N GLY A 113 4.15 -7.95 21.64
CA GLY A 113 4.54 -8.95 22.63
C GLY A 113 5.88 -8.71 23.33
N ILE A 114 6.59 -7.63 23.01
CA ILE A 114 7.96 -7.41 23.50
C ILE A 114 7.91 -6.72 24.87
N PRO A 115 8.40 -7.34 25.95
CA PRO A 115 8.22 -6.81 27.29
C PRO A 115 9.34 -5.85 27.74
N ASP A 116 10.56 -5.98 27.21
CA ASP A 116 11.71 -5.16 27.57
C ASP A 116 12.04 -4.09 26.51
N ALA A 117 12.68 -3.01 26.93
CA ALA A 117 13.00 -1.87 26.07
C ALA A 117 14.13 -2.17 25.07
N ARG A 118 15.08 -3.04 25.41
CA ARG A 118 16.23 -3.35 24.55
C ARG A 118 15.79 -4.10 23.30
N THR A 119 15.06 -5.19 23.49
CA THR A 119 14.49 -5.97 22.38
C THR A 119 13.56 -5.11 21.53
N TYR A 120 12.82 -4.19 22.15
CA TYR A 120 11.97 -3.23 21.43
C TYR A 120 12.77 -2.32 20.51
N LEU A 121 13.86 -1.70 20.99
CA LEU A 121 14.71 -0.83 20.17
C LEU A 121 15.42 -1.59 19.05
N LEU A 122 15.90 -2.81 19.32
CA LEU A 122 16.49 -3.67 18.29
C LEU A 122 15.46 -4.03 17.21
N THR A 123 14.21 -4.29 17.59
CA THR A 123 13.12 -4.54 16.63
C THR A 123 12.80 -3.30 15.80
N LEU A 124 12.83 -2.09 16.39
CA LEU A 124 12.68 -0.85 15.62
C LEU A 124 13.78 -0.68 14.58
N LYS A 125 15.03 -0.99 14.96
CA LYS A 125 16.17 -0.99 14.03
C LYS A 125 15.94 -1.96 12.86
N GLU A 126 15.51 -3.19 13.13
CA GLU A 126 15.19 -4.14 12.07
C GLU A 126 14.06 -3.65 11.16
N ILE A 127 13.05 -2.98 11.71
CA ILE A 127 11.96 -2.39 10.91
C ILE A 127 12.51 -1.31 9.98
N ARG A 128 13.39 -0.43 10.48
CA ARG A 128 14.05 0.61 9.68
C ARG A 128 14.90 0.00 8.56
N GLU A 129 15.78 -0.95 8.90
CA GLU A 129 16.69 -1.59 7.94
C GLU A 129 15.94 -2.33 6.84
N ARG A 130 14.88 -3.08 7.18
CA ARG A 130 14.05 -3.76 6.16
C ARG A 130 13.30 -2.80 5.25
N ARG A 131 13.12 -1.54 5.66
CA ARG A 131 12.56 -0.47 4.83
C ARG A 131 13.63 0.29 4.02
N GLY A 132 14.91 -0.08 4.13
CA GLY A 132 16.00 0.58 3.43
C GLY A 132 16.28 2.02 3.90
N LEU A 133 15.78 2.39 5.09
CA LEU A 133 16.00 3.72 5.65
C LEU A 133 17.36 3.75 6.36
N ILE A 134 18.20 4.74 6.07
CA ILE A 134 19.54 4.87 6.68
C ILE A 134 19.44 5.74 7.95
N ASP A 135 20.14 5.35 9.01
CA ASP A 135 20.29 6.17 10.22
C ASP A 135 21.41 7.21 10.02
N GLU A 136 21.12 8.22 9.21
CA GLU A 136 22.09 9.27 8.86
C GLU A 136 22.59 10.06 10.07
N HIS A 137 21.78 10.13 11.14
CA HIS A 137 22.04 10.94 12.33
C HIS A 137 22.67 10.13 13.47
N GLY A 138 22.83 8.81 13.30
CA GLY A 138 23.30 7.92 14.36
C GLY A 138 22.36 7.88 15.58
N ALA A 139 21.07 8.15 15.36
CA ALA A 139 20.07 8.23 16.43
C ALA A 139 19.94 6.90 17.17
N GLU A 140 20.03 5.76 16.47
CA GLU A 140 19.88 4.44 17.07
C GLU A 140 21.00 4.13 18.06
N ALA A 141 22.24 4.47 17.72
CA ALA A 141 23.38 4.32 18.62
C ALA A 141 23.18 5.17 19.88
N MET A 142 22.77 6.44 19.72
CA MET A 142 22.49 7.31 20.86
C MET A 142 21.34 6.79 21.74
N MET A 143 20.30 6.21 21.13
CA MET A 143 19.17 5.62 21.86
C MET A 143 19.60 4.37 22.64
N MET A 144 20.45 3.53 22.06
CA MET A 144 20.98 2.34 22.76
C MET A 144 21.91 2.73 23.90
N ASP A 145 22.78 3.74 23.72
CA ASP A 145 23.63 4.28 24.78
C ASP A 145 22.80 4.87 25.94
N ALA A 146 21.72 5.59 25.62
CA ALA A 146 20.77 6.10 26.61
C ALA A 146 20.09 4.97 27.39
N LEU A 147 19.66 3.92 26.70
CA LEU A 147 19.09 2.74 27.35
C LEU A 147 20.11 2.06 28.28
N GLU A 148 21.35 1.88 27.84
CA GLU A 148 22.40 1.28 28.65
C GLU A 148 22.68 2.09 29.92
N LYS A 149 22.68 3.43 29.84
CA LYS A 149 22.79 4.30 31.02
C LYS A 149 21.67 4.06 32.02
N VAL A 150 20.42 4.02 31.55
CA VAL A 150 19.25 3.78 32.41
C VAL A 150 19.32 2.40 33.05
N GLU A 151 19.66 1.36 32.27
CA GLU A 151 19.80 -0.01 32.79
C GLU A 151 20.90 -0.13 33.85
N LYS A 152 22.03 0.58 33.68
CA LYS A 152 23.10 0.66 34.70
C LYS A 152 22.63 1.33 35.98
N GLU A 153 21.83 2.39 35.87
CA GLU A 153 21.28 3.10 37.02
C GLU A 153 20.30 2.22 37.81
N ILE A 154 19.38 1.53 37.13
CA ILE A 154 18.39 0.65 37.76
C ILE A 154 18.93 -0.76 38.09
N LYS A 155 20.14 -1.10 37.62
CA LYS A 155 20.85 -2.38 37.80
C LYS A 155 20.07 -3.62 37.32
N LYS A 156 19.17 -3.44 36.36
CA LYS A 156 18.36 -4.50 35.75
C LYS A 156 17.96 -4.11 34.33
N PRO A 157 17.55 -5.06 33.47
CA PRO A 157 16.94 -4.74 32.19
C PRO A 157 15.70 -3.86 32.37
N LEU A 158 15.53 -2.88 31.49
CA LEU A 158 14.39 -1.96 31.56
C LEU A 158 13.16 -2.60 30.93
N MET A 159 12.12 -2.84 31.75
CA MET A 159 10.83 -3.33 31.28
C MET A 159 9.94 -2.19 30.78
N ARG A 160 9.20 -2.37 29.68
CA ARG A 160 8.31 -1.35 29.09
C ARG A 160 7.12 -0.99 29.98
N ASN A 161 6.77 -1.83 30.94
CA ASN A 161 5.75 -1.55 31.95
C ASN A 161 6.32 -0.83 33.20
N ASP A 162 7.64 -0.66 33.32
CA ASP A 162 8.28 0.07 34.40
C ASP A 162 8.15 1.58 34.16
N LYS A 163 7.07 2.17 34.70
CA LYS A 163 6.76 3.60 34.51
C LYS A 163 7.91 4.53 34.92
N LYS A 164 8.64 4.21 35.98
CA LYS A 164 9.73 5.06 36.49
C LYS A 164 10.96 4.97 35.59
N GLY A 165 11.38 3.74 35.25
CA GLY A 165 12.51 3.54 34.34
C GLY A 165 12.25 4.08 32.93
N MET A 166 11.03 3.92 32.42
CA MET A 166 10.64 4.48 31.12
C MET A 166 10.60 6.01 31.11
N ALA A 167 10.27 6.65 32.24
CA ALA A 167 10.35 8.11 32.36
C ALA A 167 11.81 8.59 32.28
N LEU A 168 12.77 7.88 32.91
CA LEU A 168 14.19 8.18 32.77
C LEU A 168 14.66 8.04 31.32
N LEU A 169 14.27 6.96 30.65
CA LEU A 169 14.61 6.74 29.25
C LEU A 169 14.03 7.83 28.33
N THR A 170 12.78 8.22 28.56
CA THR A 170 12.12 9.29 27.79
C THR A 170 12.86 10.61 27.97
N ALA A 171 13.31 10.94 29.18
CA ALA A 171 14.09 12.15 29.43
C ALA A 171 15.46 12.13 28.72
N GLU A 172 16.12 10.98 28.61
CA GLU A 172 17.34 10.84 27.80
C GLU A 172 17.04 11.00 26.30
N PHE A 173 15.94 10.41 25.81
CA PHE A 173 15.52 10.57 24.42
C PHE A 173 15.15 12.02 24.08
N ASP A 174 14.55 12.78 25.00
CA ASP A 174 14.27 14.21 24.79
C ASP A 174 15.56 15.03 24.62
N LYS A 175 16.63 14.68 25.35
CA LYS A 175 17.95 15.32 25.16
C LYS A 175 18.53 14.98 23.78
N ILE A 176 18.42 13.72 23.35
CA ILE A 176 18.87 13.26 22.03
C ILE A 176 18.08 13.98 20.93
N ASN A 177 16.75 14.02 21.03
CA ASN A 177 15.88 14.71 20.08
C ASN A 177 16.25 16.18 19.94
N LYS A 178 16.48 16.89 21.07
CA LYS A 178 16.95 18.28 21.05
C LYS A 178 18.31 18.43 20.35
N LYS A 179 19.25 17.52 20.60
CA LYS A 179 20.58 17.52 19.95
C LYS A 179 20.47 17.30 18.44
N LEU A 180 19.56 16.44 18.01
CA LEU A 180 19.32 16.12 16.60
C LEU A 180 18.38 17.13 15.91
N GLY A 181 17.87 18.14 16.61
CA GLY A 181 16.89 19.09 16.07
C GLY A 181 15.52 18.45 15.75
N ILE A 182 15.24 17.27 16.31
CA ILE A 182 13.99 16.55 16.11
C ILE A 182 12.95 17.08 17.10
N ARG A 183 11.82 17.53 16.58
CA ARG A 183 10.67 18.01 17.36
C ARG A 183 9.43 17.25 16.96
N LYS A 184 8.70 16.72 17.94
CA LYS A 184 7.49 15.93 17.68
C LYS A 184 6.39 16.78 17.06
N GLU A 185 6.39 18.07 17.36
CA GLU A 185 5.46 19.08 16.87
C GLU A 185 5.59 19.32 15.36
N ASP A 186 6.76 19.01 14.78
CA ASP A 186 7.01 19.15 13.33
C ASP A 186 6.49 17.93 12.53
N LEU A 187 6.04 16.86 13.19
CA LEU A 187 5.58 15.64 12.51
C LEU A 187 4.47 15.89 11.47
N PRO A 188 3.41 16.69 11.75
CA PRO A 188 2.39 17.00 10.76
C PRO A 188 2.95 17.72 9.52
N LYS A 189 3.95 18.59 9.73
CA LYS A 189 4.63 19.31 8.65
C LYS A 189 5.45 18.34 7.78
N TYR A 190 6.15 17.39 8.37
CA TYR A 190 6.87 16.37 7.61
C TYR A 190 5.93 15.46 6.82
N GLU A 191 4.78 15.11 7.41
CA GLU A 191 3.75 14.34 6.71
C GLU A 191 3.21 15.12 5.50
N GLU A 192 2.85 16.39 5.66
CA GLU A 192 2.40 17.24 4.55
C GLU A 192 3.46 17.38 3.44
N GLN A 193 4.73 17.58 3.80
CA GLN A 193 5.82 17.62 2.82
C GLN A 193 6.01 16.30 2.08
N LEU A 194 5.83 15.17 2.77
CA LEU A 194 5.90 13.85 2.16
C LEU A 194 4.74 13.64 1.18
N GLU A 195 3.52 14.04 1.55
CA GLU A 195 2.35 13.98 0.66
C GLU A 195 2.58 14.77 -0.63
N LEU A 196 3.13 15.99 -0.53
CA LEU A 196 3.45 16.80 -1.71
C LEU A 196 4.51 16.14 -2.61
N LYS A 197 5.54 15.51 -2.03
CA LYS A 197 6.57 14.78 -2.80
C LYS A 197 5.99 13.57 -3.52
N ILE A 198 5.14 12.79 -2.83
CA ILE A 198 4.45 11.64 -3.42
C ILE A 198 3.53 12.10 -4.55
N ALA A 199 2.72 13.14 -4.30
CA ALA A 199 1.82 13.74 -5.28
C ALA A 199 2.57 14.18 -6.54
N LYS A 200 3.70 14.88 -6.37
CA LYS A 200 4.54 15.29 -7.50
C LYS A 200 5.06 14.10 -8.29
N ALA A 201 5.64 13.10 -7.63
CA ALA A 201 6.19 11.92 -8.30
C ALA A 201 5.11 11.15 -9.08
N GLN A 202 3.91 11.01 -8.51
CA GLN A 202 2.76 10.40 -9.20
C GLN A 202 2.30 11.21 -10.41
N LEU A 203 2.29 12.55 -10.32
CA LEU A 203 1.98 13.40 -11.48
C LEU A 203 3.07 13.32 -12.57
N GLU A 204 4.34 13.15 -12.19
CA GLU A 204 5.43 12.92 -13.15
C GLU A 204 5.25 11.60 -13.89
N GLU A 205 4.87 10.52 -13.18
CA GLU A 205 4.54 9.23 -13.77
C GLU A 205 3.31 9.32 -14.69
N LEU A 206 2.22 9.95 -14.24
CA LEU A 206 1.04 10.18 -15.07
C LEU A 206 1.34 11.00 -16.34
N LYS A 207 2.21 12.03 -16.23
CA LYS A 207 2.65 12.83 -17.37
C LYS A 207 3.43 11.98 -18.38
N LYS A 208 4.32 11.12 -17.88
CA LYS A 208 5.10 10.20 -18.70
C LYS A 208 4.18 9.22 -19.44
N ASP A 209 3.27 8.56 -18.73
CA ASP A 209 2.33 7.59 -19.32
C ASP A 209 1.42 8.24 -20.37
N ALA A 210 0.94 9.46 -20.11
CA ALA A 210 0.15 10.22 -21.06
C ALA A 210 0.94 10.55 -22.33
N LEU A 211 2.19 11.02 -22.20
CA LEU A 211 3.05 11.30 -23.35
C LEU A 211 3.35 10.05 -24.17
N GLU A 212 3.68 8.94 -23.52
CA GLU A 212 3.94 7.66 -24.21
C GLU A 212 2.70 7.18 -25.00
N ALA A 213 1.51 7.30 -24.42
CA ALA A 213 0.26 6.96 -25.09
C ALA A 213 -0.02 7.87 -26.29
N MET A 214 0.19 9.18 -26.13
CA MET A 214 -0.04 10.17 -27.18
C MET A 214 0.95 10.01 -28.35
N GLU A 215 2.23 9.78 -28.07
CA GLU A 215 3.24 9.49 -29.09
C GLU A 215 2.93 8.21 -29.86
N THR A 216 2.43 7.18 -29.16
CA THR A 216 2.02 5.92 -29.78
C THR A 216 0.82 6.13 -30.70
N GLN A 217 -0.13 6.98 -30.32
CA GLN A 217 -1.28 7.31 -31.14
C GLN A 217 -0.90 8.11 -32.39
N LYS A 218 0.00 9.10 -32.24
CA LYS A 218 0.48 9.95 -33.36
C LYS A 218 1.19 9.17 -34.47
N LYS A 219 1.77 7.99 -34.16
CA LYS A 219 2.41 7.12 -35.15
C LYS A 219 1.42 6.47 -36.13
N ARG A 220 0.11 6.47 -35.83
CA ARG A 220 -0.92 5.90 -36.71
C ARG A 220 -1.22 6.86 -37.86
N GLU A 221 -1.34 6.32 -39.07
CA GLU A 221 -1.61 7.10 -40.31
C GLU A 221 -2.81 8.04 -40.17
N GLU A 222 -3.84 7.62 -39.43
CA GLU A 222 -5.07 8.38 -39.17
C GLU A 222 -4.85 9.70 -38.41
N PHE A 223 -3.74 9.83 -37.66
CA PHE A 223 -3.50 10.93 -36.72
C PHE A 223 -2.17 11.67 -36.99
N LYS A 224 -1.53 11.44 -38.15
CA LYS A 224 -0.20 12.02 -38.44
C LYS A 224 -0.20 13.54 -38.60
N ASP A 225 -1.30 14.09 -39.10
CA ASP A 225 -1.46 15.52 -39.37
C ASP A 225 -2.14 16.27 -38.21
N GLU A 226 -2.54 15.55 -37.15
CA GLU A 226 -3.17 16.16 -35.97
C GLU A 226 -2.12 16.72 -35.00
N GLU A 227 -2.41 17.91 -34.46
CA GLU A 227 -1.58 18.53 -33.43
C GLU A 227 -1.74 17.78 -32.11
N MET A 228 -0.62 17.51 -31.45
CA MET A 228 -0.61 16.80 -30.19
C MET A 228 -1.08 17.75 -29.08
N VAL A 229 -2.17 17.37 -28.41
CA VAL A 229 -2.77 18.15 -27.32
C VAL A 229 -1.81 18.29 -26.12
N GLU A 230 -1.92 19.35 -25.33
CA GLU A 230 -1.10 19.50 -24.11
C GLU A 230 -1.59 18.57 -22.98
N VAL A 231 -0.68 17.87 -22.31
CA VAL A 231 -1.00 16.90 -21.24
C VAL A 231 -1.83 17.51 -20.10
N LYS A 232 -1.55 18.77 -19.72
CA LYS A 232 -2.31 19.50 -18.68
C LYS A 232 -3.78 19.75 -19.02
N SER A 233 -4.16 19.63 -20.30
CA SER A 233 -5.55 19.81 -20.76
C SER A 233 -6.35 18.51 -20.74
N LEU A 234 -5.68 17.36 -20.59
CA LEU A 234 -6.35 16.07 -20.48
C LEU A 234 -7.21 16.01 -19.21
N ASP A 235 -8.38 15.42 -19.35
CA ASP A 235 -9.27 15.14 -18.24
C ASP A 235 -9.22 13.65 -17.89
N VAL A 236 -8.50 13.32 -16.82
CA VAL A 236 -8.32 11.93 -16.35
C VAL A 236 -9.66 11.22 -16.10
N ARG A 237 -10.72 11.98 -15.80
CA ARG A 237 -12.06 11.44 -15.56
C ARG A 237 -12.65 10.72 -16.79
N ASN A 238 -12.22 11.08 -17.99
CA ASN A 238 -12.66 10.42 -19.23
C ASN A 238 -12.08 9.00 -19.38
N PHE A 239 -11.12 8.62 -18.54
CA PHE A 239 -10.41 7.34 -18.61
C PHE A 239 -10.72 6.40 -17.42
N LEU A 240 -11.57 6.82 -16.47
CA LEU A 240 -11.91 6.11 -15.22
C LEU A 240 -13.35 5.59 -15.18
#